data_AF-A0AAU4VFX3-F1
#
_entry.id   AF-A0AAU4VFX3-F1
#
_cell.length_a   1.000
_cell.length_b   1.000
_cell.length_c   1.000
_cell.angle_alpha   90.00
_cell.angle_beta   90.00
_cell.angle_gamma   90.00
#
_symmetry.space_group_name_H-M   'P 1'
#
loop_
_entity.id
_entity.type
_entity.pdbx_description
1 polymer ?
#
loop_
_entity_poly.entity_id
_entity_poly.type
_entity_poly.pdbx_seq_one_letter_code
_entity_poly.pdbx_strand_id
1 'polypeptide(L)'
;MRCVIARFPFDLTKSGVLESMKGVKPEQVVGESVIIGRRAYPVKQVGQIVTRQDRRDFSAGEVLRAMTRLGFTCRGLPGAAAPTRVLDPLQHASAMLGTSVAI
;
A
#
# COMPACT_ATOMS: atom_id res chain seq x y z
N MET A 1 -8.21 -4.87 9.88
CA MET A 1 -7.22 -5.44 8.95
C MET A 1 -5.85 -5.01 9.40
N ARG A 2 -4.96 -5.95 9.69
CA ARG A 2 -3.58 -5.65 10.05
C ARG A 2 -2.72 -5.45 8.80
N CYS A 3 -1.96 -4.35 8.74
CA CYS A 3 -0.98 -4.07 7.68
C CYS A 3 0.24 -3.36 8.24
N VAL A 4 1.34 -3.38 7.48
CA VAL A 4 2.57 -2.66 7.83
C VAL A 4 2.71 -1.45 6.90
N ILE A 5 2.93 -0.28 7.49
CA ILE A 5 3.19 0.99 6.79
C ILE A 5 4.35 1.66 7.50
N ALA A 6 5.33 2.19 6.77
CA ALA A 6 6.52 2.80 7.35
C ALA A 6 7.29 1.84 8.30
N ARG A 7 7.26 0.53 8.01
CA ARG A 7 7.83 -0.54 8.86
C ARG A 7 7.13 -0.75 10.22
N PHE A 8 6.01 -0.07 10.48
CA PHE A 8 5.22 -0.26 11.70
C PHE A 8 3.90 -0.99 11.42
N PRO A 9 3.44 -1.88 12.33
CA PRO A 9 2.15 -2.53 12.20
C PRO A 9 1.01 -1.58 12.58
N PHE A 10 -0.08 -1.62 11.82
CA PHE A 10 -1.31 -0.88 12.05
C PHE A 10 -2.52 -1.79 11.90
N ASP A 11 -3.54 -1.56 12.72
CA ASP A 11 -4.86 -2.18 12.59
C ASP A 11 -5.85 -1.17 12.04
N LEU A 12 -6.10 -1.26 10.73
CA LEU A 12 -6.97 -0.34 10.02
C LEU A 12 -8.33 -0.97 9.73
N THR A 13 -9.37 -0.14 9.79
CA THR A 13 -10.73 -0.49 9.39
C THR A 13 -11.24 0.51 8.34
N LYS A 14 -12.16 0.07 7.49
CA LYS A 14 -12.75 0.94 6.47
C LYS A 14 -13.48 2.12 7.10
N SER A 15 -14.22 1.89 8.18
CA SER A 15 -14.90 2.93 8.96
C SER A 15 -13.93 3.92 9.60
N GLY A 16 -12.83 3.44 10.21
CA GLY A 16 -11.82 4.30 10.82
C GLY A 16 -11.12 5.22 9.82
N VAL A 17 -10.86 4.72 8.60
CA VAL A 17 -10.36 5.57 7.50
C VAL A 17 -11.39 6.63 7.10
N LEU A 18 -12.66 6.26 6.94
CA LEU A 18 -13.72 7.21 6.60
C LEU A 18 -13.87 8.30 7.67
N GLU A 19 -13.79 7.93 8.94
CA GLU A 19 -13.88 8.87 10.06
C GLU A 19 -12.69 9.84 10.08
N SER A 20 -11.47 9.32 9.97
CA SER A 20 -10.24 10.12 9.97
C SER A 20 -10.19 11.14 8.83
N MET A 21 -10.84 10.82 7.70
CA MET A 21 -10.87 11.67 6.51
C MET A 21 -12.04 12.68 6.50
N LYS A 22 -12.91 12.70 7.50
CA LYS A 22 -14.00 13.69 7.58
C LYS A 22 -13.43 15.10 7.71
N GLY A 23 -13.97 16.03 6.93
CA GLY A 23 -13.54 17.44 6.94
C GLY A 23 -12.18 17.70 6.28
N VAL A 24 -11.47 16.66 5.83
CA VAL A 24 -10.18 16.81 5.16
C VAL A 24 -10.37 17.36 3.75
N LYS A 25 -9.65 18.44 3.43
CA LYS A 25 -9.61 18.99 2.07
C LYS A 25 -8.65 18.13 1.22
N PRO A 26 -9.08 17.63 0.05
CA PRO A 26 -8.18 16.93 -0.86
C PRO A 26 -7.10 17.88 -1.38
N GLU A 27 -5.86 17.42 -1.36
CA GLU A 27 -4.75 18.06 -2.05
C GLU A 27 -4.82 17.78 -3.56
N GLN A 28 -4.02 18.52 -4.35
CA GLN A 28 -3.93 18.30 -5.78
C GLN A 28 -3.46 16.88 -6.09
N VAL A 29 -4.21 16.16 -6.91
CA VAL A 29 -3.89 14.78 -7.29
C VAL A 29 -2.92 14.82 -8.47
N VAL A 30 -1.65 14.50 -8.20
CA VAL A 30 -0.57 14.45 -9.20
C VAL A 30 -0.18 13.01 -9.56
N GLY A 31 -0.79 12.00 -8.94
CA GLY A 31 -0.48 10.59 -9.17
C GLY A 31 -1.46 9.63 -8.51
N GLU A 32 -0.94 8.62 -7.81
CA GLU A 32 -1.77 7.63 -7.10
C GLU A 32 -2.76 8.30 -6.14
N SER A 33 -4.04 7.93 -6.27
CA SER A 33 -5.12 8.46 -5.46
C SER A 33 -6.09 7.39 -5.01
N VAL A 34 -6.80 7.67 -3.94
CA VAL A 34 -7.88 6.85 -3.40
C VAL A 34 -9.17 7.65 -3.38
N ILE A 35 -10.26 7.03 -3.79
CA ILE A 35 -11.59 7.62 -3.73
C ILE A 35 -12.17 7.36 -2.35
N ILE A 36 -12.48 8.43 -1.62
CA ILE A 36 -13.09 8.39 -0.30
C ILE A 36 -14.36 9.24 -0.35
N GLY A 37 -15.50 8.58 -0.20
CA GLY A 37 -16.80 9.20 -0.48
C GLY A 37 -16.91 9.58 -1.96
N ARG A 38 -17.00 10.88 -2.24
CA ARG A 38 -17.14 11.44 -3.60
C ARG A 38 -15.87 12.17 -4.09
N ARG A 39 -14.77 12.12 -3.32
CA ARG A 39 -13.54 12.89 -3.59
C ARG A 39 -12.36 11.96 -3.77
N ALA A 40 -11.43 12.35 -4.64
CA ALA A 40 -10.15 11.68 -4.81
C ALA A 40 -9.11 12.37 -3.92
N TYR A 41 -8.34 11.57 -3.19
CA TYR A 41 -7.28 12.04 -2.31
C TYR A 41 -5.95 11.41 -2.73
N PRO A 42 -4.84 12.15 -2.77
CA PRO A 42 -3.52 11.56 -2.94
C PRO A 42 -3.28 10.48 -1.88
N VAL A 43 -2.75 9.33 -2.28
CA VAL A 43 -2.53 8.23 -1.31
C VAL A 43 -1.57 8.61 -0.19
N LYS A 44 -0.58 9.48 -0.48
CA LYS A 44 0.34 9.98 0.56
C LYS A 44 -0.33 10.88 1.58
N GLN A 45 -1.34 11.66 1.19
CA GLN A 45 -2.15 12.44 2.11
C GLN A 45 -2.94 11.51 3.05
N VAL A 46 -3.62 10.51 2.48
CA VAL A 46 -4.43 9.56 3.26
C VAL A 46 -3.56 8.75 4.22
N GLY A 47 -2.41 8.27 3.75
CA GLY A 47 -1.44 7.56 4.58
C GLY A 47 -1.05 8.38 5.81
N GLN A 48 -0.63 9.63 5.61
CA GLN A 48 -0.23 10.51 6.70
C GLN A 48 -1.36 10.72 7.72
N ILE A 49 -2.59 10.94 7.27
CA ILE A 49 -3.70 11.23 8.17
C ILE A 49 -4.09 10.00 9.00
N VAL A 50 -4.17 8.84 8.35
CA VAL A 50 -4.63 7.60 8.98
C VAL A 50 -3.56 7.00 9.90
N THR A 51 -2.28 7.07 9.53
CA THR A 51 -1.20 6.49 10.33
C THR A 51 -0.50 7.49 11.24
N ARG A 52 -0.70 8.79 11.01
CA ARG A 52 0.04 9.91 11.64
C ARG A 52 1.56 9.91 11.39
N GLN A 53 2.04 9.10 10.43
CA GLN A 53 3.45 9.04 10.05
C GLN A 53 3.81 10.13 9.05
N ASP A 54 5.09 10.50 9.00
CA ASP A 54 5.57 11.44 8.00
C ASP A 54 5.53 10.81 6.59
N ARG A 55 5.23 11.64 5.58
CA ARG A 55 5.13 11.18 4.19
C ARG A 55 6.44 10.61 3.64
N ARG A 56 7.57 10.90 4.28
CA ARG A 56 8.90 10.39 3.90
C ARG A 56 9.13 8.97 4.39
N ASP A 57 8.42 8.53 5.42
CA ASP A 57 8.66 7.23 6.05
C ASP A 57 7.97 6.07 5.33
N PHE A 58 7.01 6.36 4.45
CA PHE A 58 6.29 5.35 3.68
C PHE A 58 6.17 5.70 2.19
N SER A 59 6.00 4.64 1.40
CA SER A 59 5.72 4.68 -0.02
C SER A 59 4.22 4.80 -0.31
N ALA A 60 3.90 5.38 -1.47
CA ALA A 60 2.53 5.43 -1.96
C ALA A 60 1.93 4.03 -2.14
N GLY A 61 2.73 3.07 -2.62
CA GLY A 61 2.31 1.68 -2.80
C GLY A 61 1.96 0.93 -1.50
N GLU A 62 2.62 1.23 -0.36
CA GLU A 62 2.21 0.67 0.94
C GLU A 62 0.77 1.05 1.29
N VAL A 63 0.46 2.34 1.15
CA VAL A 63 -0.87 2.88 1.45
C VAL A 63 -1.89 2.39 0.42
N LEU A 64 -1.55 2.38 -0.87
CA LEU A 64 -2.41 1.89 -1.95
C LEU A 64 -2.86 0.45 -1.70
N ARG A 65 -1.92 -0.43 -1.31
CA ARG A 65 -2.23 -1.84 -0.98
C ARG A 65 -3.16 -1.93 0.23
N ALA A 66 -2.91 -1.14 1.28
CA ALA A 66 -3.76 -1.12 2.46
C ALA A 66 -5.19 -0.64 2.11
N MET A 67 -5.33 0.44 1.36
CA MET A 67 -6.63 0.99 0.95
C MET A 67 -7.39 0.03 0.02
N THR A 68 -6.69 -0.61 -0.92
CA THR A 68 -7.29 -1.63 -1.80
C THR A 68 -7.81 -2.82 -1.01
N ARG A 69 -7.04 -3.33 -0.04
CA ARG A 69 -7.46 -4.44 0.84
C ARG A 69 -8.63 -4.08 1.75
N LEU A 70 -8.76 -2.81 2.14
CA LEU A 70 -9.93 -2.29 2.86
C LEU A 70 -11.15 -2.06 1.94
N GLY A 71 -11.02 -2.30 0.63
CA GLY A 71 -12.09 -2.16 -0.34
C GLY A 71 -12.39 -0.72 -0.74
N PHE A 72 -11.38 0.15 -0.77
CA PHE A 72 -11.47 1.46 -1.41
C PHE A 72 -11.08 1.37 -2.88
N THR A 73 -11.75 2.18 -3.71
CA THR A 73 -11.37 2.34 -5.12
C THR A 73 -10.12 3.20 -5.19
N CYS A 74 -9.02 2.64 -5.68
CA CYS A 74 -7.77 3.34 -5.89
C CYS A 74 -7.53 3.55 -7.39
N ARG A 75 -6.99 4.72 -7.75
CA ARG A 75 -6.55 5.06 -9.11
C ARG A 75 -5.04 5.25 -9.09
N GLY A 76 -4.32 4.49 -9.90
CA GLY A 76 -2.88 4.64 -10.10
C GLY A 76 -2.58 5.10 -11.52
N LEU A 77 -1.44 5.76 -11.70
CA LEU A 77 -0.73 5.68 -12.98
C LEU A 77 -0.20 4.24 -13.11
N PRO A 78 -0.32 3.58 -14.26
CA PRO A 78 0.32 2.29 -14.50
C PRO A 78 1.84 2.50 -14.48
N GLY A 79 2.45 2.41 -13.29
CA GLY A 79 3.78 2.97 -13.10
C GLY A 79 4.44 2.60 -11.78
N ALA A 80 4.33 1.33 -11.40
CA ALA A 80 5.36 0.60 -10.68
C ALA A 80 4.90 -0.86 -10.64
N ALA A 81 5.43 -1.66 -11.56
CA ALA A 81 5.42 -3.11 -11.35
C ALA A 81 5.85 -3.37 -9.90
N ALA A 82 5.15 -4.26 -9.20
CA ALA A 82 5.65 -4.78 -7.93
C ALA A 82 7.13 -5.10 -8.11
N PRO A 83 8.02 -4.80 -7.15
CA PRO A 83 9.39 -5.26 -7.28
C PRO A 83 9.29 -6.75 -7.55
N THR A 84 9.70 -7.17 -8.75
CA THR A 84 9.89 -8.57 -9.08
C THR A 84 10.69 -9.07 -7.91
N ARG A 85 10.13 -9.99 -7.10
CA ARG A 85 10.88 -10.57 -5.99
C ARG A 85 12.08 -11.22 -6.65
N VAL A 86 13.20 -10.50 -6.70
CA VAL A 86 14.48 -11.06 -7.04
C VAL A 86 14.62 -12.13 -5.98
N LEU A 87 14.64 -13.39 -6.43
CA LEU A 87 14.77 -14.51 -5.53
C LEU A 87 15.95 -14.20 -4.60
N ASP A 88 15.72 -14.36 -3.31
CA ASP A 88 16.82 -14.30 -2.34
C ASP A 88 17.92 -15.26 -2.82
N PRO A 89 19.21 -14.96 -2.67
CA PRO A 89 20.30 -15.82 -3.16
C PRO A 89 20.12 -17.30 -2.76
N LEU A 90 19.52 -17.55 -1.59
CA LEU A 90 19.19 -18.88 -1.12
C LEU A 90 18.09 -19.55 -1.97
N GLN A 91 17.01 -18.84 -2.30
CA GLN A 91 15.94 -19.36 -3.16
C GLN A 91 16.43 -19.60 -4.60
N HIS A 92 17.33 -18.76 -5.10
CA HIS A 92 17.94 -18.97 -6.40
C HIS A 92 18.83 -20.23 -6.41
N ALA A 93 19.65 -20.41 -5.38
CA ALA A 93 20.47 -21.61 -5.21
C ALA A 93 19.62 -22.89 -5.05
N SER A 94 18.53 -22.84 -4.25
CA SER A 94 17.60 -23.96 -4.12
C SER A 94 16.95 -24.35 -5.46
N ALA A 95 16.63 -23.37 -6.30
CA ALA A 95 16.11 -23.64 -7.64
C ALA A 95 17.17 -24.24 -8.59
N MET A 96 18.43 -23.82 -8.49
CA MET A 96 19.53 -24.37 -9.30
C MET A 96 19.89 -25.81 -8.95
N LEU A 97 19.68 -26.21 -7.69
CA LEU A 97 20.02 -27.56 -7.22
C LEU A 97 18.96 -28.62 -7.56
N GLY A 98 17.77 -28.19 -8.02
CA GLY A 98 16.71 -29.07 -8.49
C GLY A 98 16.05 -29.91 -7.39
N THR A 99 14.71 -29.94 -7.37
CA THR A 99 13.96 -31.00 -6.70
C THR A 99 14.34 -32.32 -7.35
N SER A 100 15.15 -33.13 -6.66
CA SER A 100 15.33 -34.54 -6.99
C SER A 100 13.95 -35.19 -6.99
N VAL A 101 13.41 -35.48 -8.18
CA VAL A 101 12.27 -36.40 -8.29
C VAL A 101 12.84 -37.78 -7.98
N ALA A 102 12.54 -38.29 -6.79
CA ALA A 102 12.75 -39.69 -6.49
C ALA A 102 11.71 -40.47 -7.32
N ILE A 103 12.21 -41.37 -8.18
CA ILE A 103 11.43 -42.41 -8.84
C ILE A 103 11.33 -43.58 -7.86
#